data_AF-A0A7Y6UMH7-F1
#
_entry.id   AF-A0A7Y6UMH7-F1
#
_cell.length_a   1.000
_cell.length_b   1.000
_cell.length_c   1.000
_cell.angle_alpha   90.00
_cell.angle_beta   90.00
_cell.angle_gamma   90.00
#
_symmetry.space_group_name_H-M   'P 1'
#
loop_
_entity.id
_entity.type
_entity.pdbx_description
1 polymer ?
#
loop_
_entity_poly.entity_id
_entity_poly.type
_entity_poly.pdbx_seq_one_letter_code
_entity_poly.pdbx_strand_id
1 'polypeptide(L)'
;MTRRTRIAAVAAGIALMLLGDLPTNETGYFISEAQARVGRPLTPVSYAGVARRTTRRTVAAGAAVGATVYAPGCVQAVDAYGRIYYRCP
;
A
#
# COMPACT_ATOMS: atom_id res chain seq x y z
N MET A 1 -60.80 0.36 17.95
CA MET A 1 -59.59 1.05 18.44
C MET A 1 -59.97 1.87 19.66
N THR A 2 -59.60 1.43 20.86
CA THR A 2 -59.99 2.09 22.11
C THR A 2 -59.18 3.37 22.30
N ARG A 3 -59.75 4.40 22.94
CA ARG A 3 -59.12 5.72 23.12
C ARG A 3 -57.70 5.63 23.73
N ARG A 4 -57.47 4.61 24.55
CA ARG A 4 -56.18 4.26 25.17
C ARG A 4 -55.10 3.85 24.14
N THR A 5 -55.44 3.12 23.09
CA THR A 5 -54.46 2.70 22.06
C THR A 5 -54.00 3.87 21.20
N ARG A 6 -54.87 4.87 20.97
CA ARG A 6 -54.49 6.10 20.24
C ARG A 6 -53.54 6.98 21.06
N ILE A 7 -53.79 7.11 22.36
CA ILE A 7 -52.93 7.88 23.27
C ILE A 7 -51.54 7.22 23.37
N ALA A 8 -51.47 5.89 23.48
CA ALA A 8 -50.20 5.17 23.52
C ALA A 8 -49.38 5.35 22.22
N ALA A 9 -50.02 5.30 21.06
CA ALA A 9 -49.35 5.50 19.77
C ALA A 9 -48.78 6.92 19.60
N VAL A 10 -49.55 7.94 20.02
CA VAL A 10 -49.09 9.34 19.99
C VAL A 10 -47.92 9.56 20.96
N ALA A 11 -48.00 9.01 22.18
CA ALA A 11 -46.93 9.10 23.16
C ALA A 11 -45.62 8.45 22.68
N ALA A 12 -45.71 7.28 22.02
CA ALA A 12 -44.55 6.60 21.45
C ALA A 12 -43.90 7.40 20.30
N GLY A 13 -44.70 8.01 19.42
CA GLY A 13 -44.18 8.87 18.35
C GLY A 13 -43.49 10.13 18.87
N ILE A 14 -44.04 10.76 19.91
CA ILE A 14 -43.44 11.93 20.57
C ILE A 14 -42.14 11.53 21.28
N ALA A 15 -42.11 10.38 21.97
CA ALA A 15 -40.90 9.88 22.62
C ALA A 15 -39.77 9.63 21.60
N LEU A 16 -40.08 9.06 20.43
CA LEU A 16 -39.09 8.80 19.38
C LEU A 16 -38.51 10.11 18.79
N MET A 17 -39.33 11.16 18.65
CA MET A 17 -38.88 12.48 18.22
C MET A 17 -38.02 13.18 19.29
N LEU A 18 -38.34 13.01 20.57
CA LEU A 18 -37.58 13.59 21.68
C LEU A 18 -36.25 12.88 21.95
N LEU A 19 -36.12 11.60 21.56
CA LEU A 19 -34.89 10.81 21.68
C LEU A 19 -34.09 10.74 20.35
N GLY A 20 -34.44 11.57 19.36
CA GLY A 20 -33.99 11.47 17.97
C GLY A 20 -32.50 11.74 17.70
N ASP A 21 -31.68 12.04 18.69
CA ASP A 21 -30.21 12.11 18.54
C ASP A 21 -29.58 10.70 18.56
N LEU A 22 -30.08 9.82 17.68
CA LEU A 22 -29.31 8.67 17.25
C LEU A 22 -28.18 9.20 16.38
N PRO A 23 -26.90 9.00 16.72
CA PRO A 23 -25.82 9.31 15.80
C PRO A 23 -26.02 8.42 14.57
N THR A 24 -26.56 8.98 13.49
CA THR A 24 -26.50 8.39 12.14
C THR A 24 -25.11 8.58 11.53
N ASN A 25 -24.09 8.67 12.39
CA ASN A 25 -22.71 8.85 12.01
C ASN A 25 -22.09 7.47 11.97
N GLU A 26 -21.48 7.15 10.84
CA GLU A 26 -20.77 5.89 10.61
C GLU A 26 -21.72 4.70 10.35
N THR A 27 -22.44 4.74 9.23
CA THR A 27 -22.62 3.52 8.44
C THR A 27 -21.26 2.83 8.37
N GLY A 28 -21.15 1.68 9.04
CA GLY A 28 -19.89 0.99 9.28
C GLY A 28 -19.12 0.73 8.00
N TYR A 29 -18.16 1.61 7.71
CA TYR A 29 -16.98 1.22 6.98
C TYR A 29 -16.00 0.73 8.04
N PHE A 30 -15.88 -0.59 8.18
CA PHE A 30 -14.79 -1.25 8.93
C PHE A 30 -13.42 -1.05 8.26
N ILE A 31 -13.24 0.03 7.51
CA ILE A 31 -12.03 0.36 6.79
C ILE A 31 -11.50 1.63 7.42
N SER A 32 -10.43 1.47 8.21
CA SER A 32 -9.60 2.59 8.67
C SER A 32 -9.23 3.45 7.47
N GLU A 33 -9.46 4.76 7.56
CA GLU A 33 -8.95 5.71 6.58
C GLU A 33 -7.44 5.53 6.43
N ALA A 34 -7.00 5.01 5.28
CA ALA A 34 -5.58 4.78 5.03
C ALA A 34 -4.92 6.11 4.67
N GLN A 35 -4.44 6.86 5.67
CA GLN A 35 -3.69 8.09 5.43
C GLN A 35 -2.31 7.80 4.84
N ALA A 36 -2.25 7.69 3.51
CA ALA A 36 -1.02 7.57 2.75
C ALA A 36 -0.27 8.92 2.75
N ARG A 37 0.54 9.17 3.78
CA ARG A 37 1.44 10.34 3.81
C ARG A 37 2.54 10.21 2.77
N VAL A 38 2.57 11.14 1.83
CA VAL A 38 3.66 11.30 0.85
C VAL A 38 5.00 11.41 1.58
N GLY A 39 6.00 10.63 1.15
CA GLY A 39 7.36 10.70 1.66
C GLY A 39 7.77 9.55 2.59
N ARG A 40 6.83 8.82 3.20
CA ARG A 40 7.15 7.60 3.98
C ARG A 40 7.83 6.57 3.07
N PRO A 41 8.90 5.87 3.50
CA PRO A 41 9.69 4.99 2.63
C PRO A 41 8.88 3.95 1.83
N LEU A 42 7.77 3.48 2.39
CA LEU A 42 6.87 2.49 1.79
C LEU A 42 5.79 3.10 0.87
N THR A 43 5.72 4.42 0.74
CA THR A 43 4.78 5.06 -0.18
C THR A 43 5.36 5.18 -1.59
N PRO A 44 4.53 5.09 -2.64
CA PRO A 44 5.00 5.14 -4.03
C PRO A 44 5.88 6.36 -4.35
N VAL A 45 5.58 7.51 -3.72
CA VAL A 45 6.21 8.82 -3.99
C VAL A 45 7.32 9.16 -2.98
N SER A 46 7.94 8.18 -2.31
CA SER A 46 9.09 8.44 -1.44
C SER A 46 10.39 8.57 -2.23
N TYR A 47 11.11 9.69 -2.08
CA TYR A 47 12.41 9.93 -2.72
C TYR A 47 13.44 8.84 -2.36
N ALA A 48 13.53 8.48 -1.08
CA ALA A 48 14.42 7.39 -0.63
C ALA A 48 14.04 6.04 -1.25
N GLY A 49 12.73 5.77 -1.39
CA GLY A 49 12.22 4.56 -2.06
C GLY A 49 12.53 4.55 -3.55
N VAL A 50 12.39 5.69 -4.23
CA VAL A 50 12.75 5.86 -5.65
C VAL A 50 14.24 5.65 -5.84
N ALA A 51 15.10 6.29 -5.04
CA ALA A 51 16.55 6.13 -5.12
C ALA A 51 16.97 4.65 -5.02
N ARG A 52 16.47 3.91 -4.01
CA ARG A 52 16.74 2.48 -3.86
C ARG A 52 16.25 1.65 -5.05
N ARG A 53 15.05 1.93 -5.59
CA ARG A 53 14.50 1.24 -6.76
C ARG A 53 15.32 1.52 -8.02
N THR A 54 15.72 2.77 -8.24
CA THR A 54 16.56 3.17 -9.36
C THR A 54 17.90 2.47 -9.29
N THR A 55 18.61 2.48 -8.16
CA THR A 55 19.88 1.78 -8.00
C THR A 55 19.76 0.27 -8.29
N ARG A 56 18.71 -0.39 -7.79
CA ARG A 56 18.49 -1.81 -8.10
C ARG A 56 18.28 -2.05 -9.60
N ARG A 57 17.49 -1.22 -10.26
CA ARG A 57 17.22 -1.33 -11.70
C ARG A 57 18.47 -1.05 -12.53
N THR A 58 19.27 -0.03 -12.18
CA THR A 58 20.49 0.29 -12.90
C THR A 58 21.55 -0.78 -12.73
N VAL A 59 21.70 -1.36 -11.53
CA VAL A 59 22.61 -2.50 -11.31
C VAL A 59 22.17 -3.71 -12.11
N ALA A 60 20.88 -4.06 -12.09
CA ALA A 60 20.36 -5.21 -12.85
C ALA A 60 20.53 -5.00 -14.37
N ALA A 61 20.20 -3.81 -14.87
CA ALA A 61 20.37 -3.48 -16.29
C ALA A 61 21.85 -3.45 -16.70
N GLY A 62 22.71 -2.84 -15.87
CA GLY A 62 24.15 -2.80 -16.09
C GLY A 62 24.80 -4.19 -16.07
N ALA A 63 24.33 -5.09 -15.20
CA ALA A 63 24.77 -6.49 -15.19
C ALA A 63 24.33 -7.23 -16.46
N ALA A 64 23.08 -7.05 -16.90
CA ALA A 64 22.59 -7.68 -18.13
C ALA A 64 23.33 -7.18 -19.38
N VAL A 65 23.59 -5.88 -19.49
CA VAL A 65 24.36 -5.28 -20.59
C VAL A 65 25.83 -5.67 -20.50
N GLY A 66 26.42 -5.67 -19.31
CA GLY A 66 27.81 -6.13 -19.11
C GLY A 66 27.99 -7.59 -19.53
N ALA A 67 27.01 -8.45 -19.25
CA ALA A 67 27.04 -9.84 -19.68
C ALA A 67 26.99 -10.02 -21.20
N THR A 68 26.26 -9.15 -21.93
CA THR A 68 26.14 -9.24 -23.39
C THR A 68 27.25 -8.49 -24.14
N VAL A 69 27.73 -7.37 -23.61
CA VAL A 69 28.81 -6.57 -24.23
C VAL A 69 30.18 -7.19 -24.00
N TYR A 70 30.42 -7.81 -22.84
CA TYR A 70 31.71 -8.47 -22.57
C TYR A 70 31.84 -9.84 -23.26
N ALA A 71 30.80 -10.35 -23.92
CA ALA A 71 30.89 -11.67 -24.53
C ALA A 71 29.87 -11.99 -25.63
N PRO A 72 30.37 -12.44 -26.77
CA PRO A 72 29.95 -13.70 -27.35
C PRO A 72 30.74 -14.90 -26.80
N GLY A 73 31.74 -14.74 -25.91
CA GLY A 73 32.51 -15.87 -25.36
C GLY A 73 33.06 -15.76 -23.92
N CYS A 74 33.25 -14.57 -23.35
CA CYS A 74 33.83 -14.42 -22.01
C CYS A 74 32.80 -14.39 -20.87
N VAL A 75 32.73 -15.44 -20.05
CA VAL A 75 31.82 -15.46 -18.89
C VAL A 75 32.45 -14.80 -17.67
N GLN A 76 31.68 -14.02 -16.92
CA GLN A 76 32.12 -13.49 -15.63
C GLN A 76 32.13 -14.64 -14.60
N ALA A 77 33.29 -14.89 -13.98
CA ALA A 77 33.47 -15.91 -12.96
C ALA A 77 34.00 -15.29 -11.66
N VAL A 78 33.76 -15.96 -10.54
CA VAL A 78 34.20 -15.54 -9.21
C VAL A 78 35.07 -16.65 -8.63
N ASP A 79 36.29 -16.30 -8.18
CA ASP A 79 37.17 -17.27 -7.53
C ASP A 79 36.77 -17.51 -6.06
N ALA A 80 37.41 -18.51 -5.43
CA ALA A 80 37.16 -18.83 -4.02
C ALA A 80 37.48 -17.67 -3.05
N TYR A 81 38.23 -16.67 -3.51
CA TYR A 81 38.60 -15.48 -2.74
C TYR A 81 37.70 -14.25 -3.05
N GLY A 82 36.67 -14.42 -3.87
CA GLY A 82 35.68 -13.38 -4.17
C GLY A 82 36.11 -12.36 -5.25
N ARG A 83 37.22 -12.60 -5.95
CA ARG A 83 37.66 -11.73 -7.03
C ARG A 83 36.88 -12.05 -8.30
N ILE A 84 36.33 -11.00 -8.92
CA ILE A 84 35.61 -11.08 -10.20
C ILE A 84 36.64 -11.02 -11.33
N TYR A 85 36.63 -12.04 -12.19
CA TYR A 85 37.47 -12.09 -13.40
C TYR A 85 36.65 -12.59 -14.59
N TYR A 86 37.08 -12.24 -15.81
CA TYR A 86 36.44 -12.72 -17.03
C TYR A 86 37.18 -13.94 -17.58
N ARG A 87 36.45 -15.02 -17.82
CA ARG A 87 36.96 -16.26 -18.40
C ARG A 87 36.47 -16.37 -19.85
N CYS A 88 37.37 -16.14 -20.79
CA CYS A 88 37.15 -16.42 -22.21
C CYS A 88 37.49 -17.89 -22.52
N PRO A 89 36.94 -18.49 -23.60
CA PRO A 89 37.42 -19.76 -24.13
C PRO A 89 38.92 -19.73 -24.43
#